data_AF-A0A8T3U099-F1
#
_entry.id   AF-A0A8T3U099-F1
#
_cell.length_a   1.000
_cell.length_b   1.000
_cell.length_c   1.000
_cell.angle_alpha   90.00
_cell.angle_beta   90.00
_cell.angle_gamma   90.00
#
_symmetry.space_group_name_H-M   'P 1'
#
loop_
_entity.id
_entity.type
_entity.pdbx_description
1 polymer ?
#
loop_
_entity_poly.entity_id
_entity_poly.type
_entity_poly.pdbx_seq_one_letter_code
_entity_poly.pdbx_strand_id
1 'polypeptide(L)'
;MDAATLRDLDVDLSDRRVFLRADLNVPLDDGRITDDTRIRASLPTIAYLLERGAVVVLASHLGRPKGKVNDALRLKPVADRLSQLLGRPVRMTGDALGPGVQLAVDKLRAGDMILLENLRFHAAEE
;
A
#
# COMPACT_ATOMS: atom_id res chain seq x y z
N MET A 1 -3.09 2.71 -25.92
CA MET A 1 -3.67 1.87 -24.86
C MET A 1 -4.76 2.69 -24.23
N ASP A 2 -6.02 2.27 -24.37
CA ASP A 2 -7.22 3.02 -23.94
C ASP A 2 -7.72 2.50 -22.60
N ALA A 3 -6.86 2.52 -21.58
CA ALA A 3 -7.26 2.18 -20.22
C ALA A 3 -7.78 3.45 -19.52
N ALA A 4 -8.95 3.35 -18.88
CA ALA A 4 -9.45 4.41 -18.02
C ALA A 4 -8.50 4.66 -16.84
N THR A 5 -8.32 5.92 -16.49
CA THR A 5 -7.50 6.38 -15.37
C THR A 5 -8.38 6.88 -14.23
N LEU A 6 -7.79 7.14 -13.06
CA LEU A 6 -8.47 7.78 -11.93
C LEU A 6 -9.09 9.15 -12.27
N ARG A 7 -8.61 9.82 -13.32
CA ARG A 7 -9.14 11.12 -13.77
C ARG A 7 -10.33 10.96 -14.71
N ASP A 8 -10.51 9.79 -15.30
CA ASP A 8 -11.63 9.47 -16.20
C ASP A 8 -12.83 8.90 -15.43
N LEU A 9 -12.65 8.55 -14.16
CA LEU A 9 -13.72 8.05 -13.31
C LEU A 9 -14.62 9.21 -12.88
N ASP A 10 -15.86 9.24 -13.41
CA ASP A 10 -16.94 10.07 -12.89
C ASP A 10 -17.55 9.43 -11.63
N VAL A 11 -16.74 9.31 -10.58
CA VAL A 11 -17.10 8.68 -9.31
C VAL A 11 -16.66 9.59 -8.17
N ASP A 12 -17.59 9.90 -7.27
CA ASP A 12 -17.25 10.51 -5.98
C ASP A 12 -16.46 9.50 -5.13
N LEU A 13 -15.23 9.88 -4.81
CA LEU A 13 -14.30 9.09 -4.02
C LEU A 13 -14.49 9.25 -2.51
N SER A 14 -15.31 10.19 -2.06
CA SER A 14 -15.59 10.37 -0.63
C SER A 14 -16.13 9.08 -0.03
N ASP A 15 -15.52 8.64 1.08
CA ASP A 15 -15.85 7.39 1.79
C ASP A 15 -15.74 6.10 0.95
N ARG A 16 -15.24 6.19 -0.30
CA ARG A 16 -15.02 5.02 -1.14
C ARG A 16 -13.77 4.28 -0.74
N ARG A 17 -13.91 2.97 -0.57
CA ARG A 17 -12.77 2.07 -0.37
C ARG A 17 -12.09 1.81 -1.71
N VAL A 18 -10.83 2.20 -1.82
CA VAL A 18 -10.00 2.02 -3.03
C VAL A 18 -8.87 1.05 -2.71
N PHE A 19 -8.85 -0.09 -3.40
CA PHE A 19 -7.68 -0.97 -3.41
C PHE A 19 -6.66 -0.42 -4.40
N LEU A 20 -5.54 0.10 -3.90
CA LEU A 20 -4.48 0.67 -4.72
C LEU A 20 -3.30 -0.29 -4.77
N ARG A 21 -3.06 -0.90 -5.93
CA ARG A 21 -1.83 -1.64 -6.21
C ARG A 21 -0.74 -0.67 -6.63
N ALA A 22 0.35 -0.60 -5.87
CA ALA A 22 1.49 0.27 -6.17
C ALA A 22 2.79 -0.54 -6.26
N ASP A 23 3.77 -0.04 -7.02
CA ASP A 23 5.13 -0.57 -7.02
C ASP A 23 5.93 0.08 -5.90
N LEU A 24 6.13 -0.66 -4.82
CA LEU A 24 6.96 -0.27 -3.67
C LEU A 24 8.12 -1.25 -3.48
N ASN A 25 8.50 -1.97 -4.54
CA ASN A 25 9.60 -2.92 -4.51
C ASN A 25 10.95 -2.18 -4.54
N VAL A 26 11.37 -1.71 -3.37
CA VAL A 26 12.58 -0.91 -3.16
C VAL A 26 13.77 -1.77 -2.72
N PRO A 27 15.00 -1.39 -3.04
CA PRO A 27 16.17 -2.05 -2.49
C PRO A 27 16.27 -1.81 -0.99
N LEU A 28 16.59 -2.88 -0.25
CA LEU A 28 16.88 -2.85 1.17
C LEU A 28 18.33 -3.24 1.42
N ASP A 29 18.97 -2.56 2.37
CA ASP A 29 20.24 -2.92 2.98
C ASP A 29 20.09 -2.93 4.50
N ASP A 30 20.31 -4.08 5.14
CA ASP A 30 20.09 -4.29 6.58
C ASP A 30 18.73 -3.74 7.07
N GLY A 31 17.66 -4.04 6.31
CA GLY A 31 16.29 -3.59 6.60
C GLY A 31 16.02 -2.09 6.35
N ARG A 32 17.01 -1.32 5.88
CA ARG A 32 16.88 0.10 5.52
C ARG A 32 16.71 0.29 4.03
N ILE A 33 15.85 1.21 3.64
CA ILE A 33 15.63 1.57 2.22
C ILE A 33 16.83 2.39 1.74
N THR A 34 17.48 1.94 0.67
CA THR A 34 18.63 2.65 0.06
C THR A 34 18.21 3.55 -1.10
N ASP A 35 17.08 3.26 -1.75
CA ASP A 35 16.47 4.09 -2.79
C ASP A 35 14.95 4.06 -2.64
N ASP A 36 14.35 5.24 -2.41
CA ASP A 36 12.91 5.41 -2.20
C ASP A 36 12.18 5.99 -3.43
N THR A 37 12.83 6.03 -4.60
CA THR A 37 12.27 6.60 -5.84
C THR A 37 10.89 6.01 -6.17
N ARG A 38 10.71 4.69 -6.03
CA ARG A 38 9.42 4.02 -6.28
C ARG A 38 8.33 4.44 -5.30
N ILE A 39 8.69 4.67 -4.04
CA ILE A 39 7.75 5.17 -3.02
C ILE A 39 7.31 6.58 -3.40
N ARG A 40 8.25 7.47 -3.73
CA ARG A 40 7.96 8.86 -4.14
C ARG A 40 7.11 8.91 -5.39
N ALA A 41 7.36 8.05 -6.36
CA ALA A 41 6.58 7.96 -7.59
C ALA A 41 5.10 7.59 -7.35
N SER A 42 4.80 6.89 -6.25
CA SER A 42 3.43 6.50 -5.87
C SER A 42 2.69 7.60 -5.09
N LEU A 43 3.39 8.59 -4.53
CA LEU A 43 2.80 9.63 -3.68
C LEU A 43 1.71 10.46 -4.37
N PRO A 44 1.85 10.90 -5.64
CA PRO A 44 0.81 11.72 -6.28
C PRO A 44 -0.55 11.02 -6.33
N THR A 45 -0.57 9.73 -6.63
CA THR A 45 -1.79 8.92 -6.66
C THR A 45 -2.38 8.73 -5.27
N ILE A 46 -1.53 8.42 -4.28
CA ILE A 46 -1.98 8.26 -2.89
C ILE A 46 -2.57 9.57 -2.36
N ALA A 47 -1.87 10.70 -2.56
CA ALA A 47 -2.33 12.02 -2.15
C ALA A 47 -3.67 12.38 -2.83
N TYR A 48 -3.78 12.18 -4.15
CA TYR A 48 -5.00 12.44 -4.90
C TYR A 48 -6.23 11.75 -4.32
N LEU A 49 -6.09 10.48 -3.94
CA LEU A 49 -7.17 9.69 -3.33
C LEU A 49 -7.51 10.20 -1.92
N LEU A 50 -6.49 10.44 -1.08
CA LEU A 50 -6.68 10.87 0.30
C LEU A 50 -7.29 12.28 0.40
N GLU A 51 -6.86 13.21 -0.44
CA GLU A 51 -7.41 14.57 -0.54
C GLU A 51 -8.89 14.59 -0.94
N ARG A 52 -9.36 13.53 -1.62
CA ARG A 52 -10.77 13.34 -2.02
C ARG A 52 -11.57 12.48 -1.04
N GLY A 53 -11.03 12.23 0.14
CA GLY A 53 -11.73 11.50 1.20
C GLY A 53 -11.84 10.00 0.97
N ALA A 54 -11.09 9.43 0.02
CA ALA A 54 -11.07 7.99 -0.19
C ALA A 54 -10.47 7.26 1.02
N VAL A 55 -10.90 6.01 1.20
CA VAL A 55 -10.30 5.06 2.13
C VAL A 55 -9.33 4.18 1.34
N VAL A 56 -8.02 4.38 1.53
CA VAL A 56 -7.00 3.73 0.70
C VAL A 56 -6.50 2.44 1.34
N VAL A 57 -6.71 1.31 0.65
CA VAL A 57 -6.09 0.02 0.96
C VAL A 57 -4.94 -0.18 -0.01
N LEU A 58 -3.73 0.13 0.42
CA LEU A 58 -2.51 0.07 -0.39
C LEU A 58 -1.92 -1.35 -0.35
N ALA A 59 -1.57 -1.87 -1.52
CA ALA A 59 -0.97 -3.20 -1.64
C ALA A 59 0.27 -3.16 -2.53
N SER A 60 1.32 -3.86 -2.10
CA SER A 60 2.57 -3.98 -2.87
C SER A 60 3.24 -5.33 -2.64
N HIS A 61 4.36 -5.54 -3.32
CA HIS A 61 5.25 -6.67 -3.06
C HIS A 61 6.66 -6.15 -2.82
N LEU A 62 7.47 -6.97 -2.17
CA LEU A 62 8.89 -6.71 -1.98
C LEU A 62 9.69 -7.97 -2.23
N GLY A 63 10.65 -7.89 -3.15
CA GLY A 63 11.50 -9.01 -3.54
C GLY A 63 10.72 -10.22 -4.08
N ARG A 64 11.29 -11.41 -3.84
CA ARG A 64 10.76 -12.71 -4.30
C ARG A 64 10.74 -13.74 -3.17
N PRO A 65 9.78 -13.63 -2.24
CA PRO A 65 9.66 -14.53 -1.09
C PRO A 65 9.10 -15.93 -1.43
N LYS A 66 8.66 -16.17 -2.68
CA LYS A 66 8.17 -17.47 -3.18
C LYS A 66 7.01 -18.05 -2.35
N GLY A 67 6.02 -17.23 -2.02
CA GLY A 67 4.82 -17.68 -1.30
C GLY A 67 5.05 -18.09 0.14
N LYS A 68 6.13 -17.59 0.78
CA LYS A 68 6.45 -17.86 2.18
C LYS A 68 6.78 -16.55 2.88
N VAL A 69 6.45 -16.47 4.17
CA VAL A 69 6.85 -15.34 5.01
C VAL A 69 8.37 -15.27 5.10
N ASN A 70 8.93 -14.09 4.85
CA ASN A 70 10.34 -13.78 5.01
C ASN A 70 10.48 -12.42 5.70
N ASP A 71 10.99 -12.42 6.93
CA ASP A 71 11.07 -11.19 7.74
C ASP A 71 11.97 -10.10 7.13
N ALA A 72 12.97 -10.47 6.32
CA ALA A 72 13.79 -9.51 5.60
C ALA A 72 13.05 -8.83 4.42
N LEU A 73 11.88 -9.35 4.02
CA LEU A 73 11.07 -8.83 2.91
C LEU A 73 9.70 -8.30 3.40
N ARG A 74 9.60 -7.92 4.68
CA ARG A 74 8.44 -7.23 5.27
C ARG A 74 8.31 -5.81 4.71
N LEU A 75 7.08 -5.32 4.57
CA LEU A 75 6.83 -3.95 4.10
C LEU A 75 6.93 -2.88 5.20
N LYS A 76 7.29 -3.23 6.44
CA LYS A 76 7.40 -2.28 7.56
C LYS A 76 8.30 -1.07 7.25
N PRO A 77 9.52 -1.22 6.67
CA PRO A 77 10.35 -0.07 6.32
C PRO A 77 9.67 0.86 5.30
N VAL A 78 8.88 0.30 4.38
CA VAL A 78 8.11 1.05 3.37
C VAL A 78 6.99 1.84 4.03
N ALA A 79 6.25 1.24 4.97
CA ALA A 79 5.22 1.95 5.74
C ALA A 79 5.79 3.15 6.51
N ASP A 80 6.95 2.97 7.15
CA ASP A 80 7.63 4.02 7.89
C ASP A 80 8.07 5.16 6.97
N ARG A 81 8.64 4.82 5.80
CA ARG A 81 9.05 5.83 4.82
C ARG A 81 7.87 6.57 4.21
N LEU A 82 6.78 5.88 3.88
CA LEU A 82 5.52 6.51 3.46
C LEU A 82 4.99 7.47 4.53
N SER A 83 5.04 7.07 5.80
CA SER A 83 4.59 7.90 6.91
C SER A 83 5.38 9.21 7.01
N GLN A 84 6.71 9.14 6.84
CA GLN A 84 7.58 10.32 6.81
C GLN A 84 7.26 11.24 5.63
N LEU A 85 7.08 10.68 4.43
CA LEU A 85 6.85 11.44 3.21
C LEU A 85 5.46 12.10 3.17
N LEU A 86 4.44 11.44 3.73
CA LEU A 86 3.08 11.95 3.80
C LEU A 86 2.85 12.85 5.02
N GLY A 87 3.79 12.89 5.97
CA GLY A 87 3.62 13.64 7.22
C GLY A 87 2.51 13.12 8.13
N ARG A 88 2.11 11.85 7.99
CA ARG A 88 1.03 11.22 8.75
C ARG A 88 1.27 9.72 8.96
N PRO A 89 0.74 9.10 10.03
CA PRO A 89 0.92 7.68 10.26
C PRO A 89 0.28 6.82 9.17
N VAL A 90 1.05 5.88 8.60
CA VAL A 90 0.54 4.82 7.73
C VAL A 90 0.40 3.54 8.55
N ARG A 91 -0.84 3.11 8.77
CA ARG A 91 -1.13 1.85 9.48
C ARG A 91 -0.75 0.67 8.58
N MET A 92 -0.36 -0.45 9.16
CA MET A 92 -0.05 -1.67 8.42
C MET A 92 -0.76 -2.87 9.05
N THR A 93 -1.16 -3.83 8.24
CA THR A 93 -1.64 -5.13 8.72
C THR A 93 -0.47 -6.10 8.87
N GLY A 94 -0.61 -7.12 9.72
CA GLY A 94 0.39 -8.19 9.88
C GLY A 94 0.40 -9.23 8.75
N ASP A 95 -0.61 -9.19 7.89
CA ASP A 95 -0.82 -10.07 6.74
C ASP A 95 -1.55 -9.29 5.62
N ALA A 96 -1.58 -9.81 4.40
CA ALA A 96 -2.35 -9.27 3.28
C ALA A 96 -3.77 -9.85 3.19
N LEU A 97 -4.01 -11.01 3.80
CA LEU A 97 -5.27 -11.75 3.72
C LEU A 97 -5.81 -12.12 5.11
N GLY A 98 -7.08 -12.51 5.15
CA GLY A 98 -7.71 -13.14 6.31
C GLY A 98 -8.52 -12.20 7.22
N PRO A 99 -9.17 -12.76 8.26
CA PRO A 99 -10.16 -12.02 9.07
C PRO A 99 -9.58 -10.80 9.77
N GLY A 100 -8.33 -10.85 10.21
CA GLY A 100 -7.66 -9.72 10.86
C GLY A 100 -7.49 -8.52 9.91
N VAL A 101 -7.21 -8.77 8.63
CA VAL A 101 -7.11 -7.73 7.59
C VAL A 101 -8.47 -7.12 7.33
N GLN A 102 -9.51 -7.94 7.16
CA GLN A 102 -10.88 -7.47 6.96
C GLN A 102 -11.33 -6.57 8.12
N LEU A 103 -11.13 -7.01 9.36
CA LEU A 103 -11.46 -6.22 10.57
C LEU A 103 -10.67 -4.91 10.65
N ALA A 104 -9.42 -4.88 10.19
CA ALA A 104 -8.61 -3.67 10.17
C ALA A 104 -9.12 -2.68 9.11
N VAL A 105 -9.44 -3.18 7.92
CA VAL A 105 -9.96 -2.39 6.80
C VAL A 105 -11.37 -1.84 7.10
N ASP A 106 -12.21 -2.60 7.78
CA ASP A 106 -13.58 -2.17 8.15
C ASP A 106 -13.61 -1.07 9.22
N LYS A 107 -12.50 -0.85 9.93
CA LYS A 107 -12.36 0.24 10.92
C LYS A 107 -11.89 1.56 10.31
N LEU A 108 -11.50 1.56 9.04
CA LEU A 108 -11.01 2.77 8.37
C LEU A 108 -12.16 3.73 8.05
N ARG A 109 -11.88 5.02 8.13
CA ARG A 109 -12.83 6.11 7.83
C ARG A 109 -12.35 6.92 6.63
N ALA A 110 -13.19 7.79 6.06
CA ALA A 110 -12.76 8.69 4.98
C ALA A 110 -11.40 9.34 5.25
N GLY A 111 -10.53 9.31 4.24
CA GLY A 111 -9.18 9.85 4.31
C GLY A 111 -8.19 8.97 5.09
N ASP A 112 -8.58 7.85 5.68
CA ASP A 112 -7.65 6.87 6.24
C ASP A 112 -6.95 6.06 5.14
N MET A 113 -5.78 5.53 5.49
CA MET A 113 -5.10 4.53 4.68
C MET A 113 -4.51 3.40 5.52
N ILE A 114 -4.35 2.25 4.89
CA ILE A 114 -3.62 1.10 5.43
C ILE A 114 -2.75 0.49 4.34
N LEU A 115 -1.54 0.07 4.70
CA LEU A 115 -0.68 -0.76 3.86
C LEU A 115 -0.88 -2.23 4.24
N LEU A 116 -1.20 -3.06 3.26
CA LEU A 116 -1.20 -4.51 3.43
C LEU A 116 0.23 -5.05 3.49
N GLU A 117 0.43 -6.18 4.14
CA GLU A 117 1.71 -6.88 4.11
C GLU A 117 2.05 -7.38 2.68
N ASN A 118 3.30 -7.76 2.46
CA ASN A 118 3.83 -8.23 1.19
C ASN A 118 2.95 -9.31 0.54
N LEU A 119 2.29 -8.97 -0.57
CA LEU A 119 1.35 -9.89 -1.24
C LEU A 119 2.01 -11.23 -1.62
N ARG A 120 3.31 -11.21 -1.97
CA ARG A 120 4.04 -12.41 -2.40
C ARG A 120 4.38 -13.37 -1.27
N PHE A 121 4.06 -13.05 -0.01
CA PHE A 121 4.04 -14.05 1.06
C PHE A 121 2.96 -15.11 0.85
N HIS A 122 1.99 -14.86 -0.03
CA HIS A 122 0.98 -15.82 -0.43
C HIS A 122 1.31 -16.41 -1.79
N ALA A 123 1.37 -17.75 -1.88
CA ALA A 123 1.75 -18.45 -3.11
C ALA A 123 0.81 -18.19 -4.31
N ALA A 124 -0.43 -17.74 -4.06
CA ALA A 124 -1.41 -17.46 -5.12
C ALA A 124 -1.17 -16.12 -5.87
N GLU A 125 -0.21 -15.30 -5.42
CA GLU A 125 0.11 -13.99 -6.04
C GLU A 125 1.03 -14.12 -7.29
N GLU A 126 1.81 -15.19 -7.41
CA GLU A 126 2.72 -15.47 -8.54
C GLU A 126 2.31 -16.75 -9.29
#